data_AF-A0A2N5AAB6-F1
#
_entry.id   AF-A0A2N5AAB6-F1
#
_cell.length_a   1.000
_cell.length_b   1.000
_cell.length_c   1.000
_cell.angle_alpha   90.00
_cell.angle_beta   90.00
_cell.angle_gamma   90.00
#
_symmetry.space_group_name_H-M   'P 1'
#
loop_
_entity.id
_entity.type
_entity.pdbx_description
1 polymer ?
#
loop_
_entity_poly.entity_id
_entity_poly.type
_entity_poly.pdbx_seq_one_letter_code
_entity_poly.pdbx_strand_id
1 'polypeptide(L)' 'IISPDTSVVHMAAAWNKPLIAVYKDVLLNNRLWAPGYDNARQIIVKCGKVHQHRELVDRIIAALPETL' A
#
# COMPACT_ATOMS: atom_id res chain seq x y z
N ILE A 1 -0.72 8.66 4.35
CA ILE A 1 -0.91 8.64 2.88
C ILE A 1 -1.49 7.29 2.50
N ILE A 2 -2.52 7.25 1.65
CA ILE A 2 -3.05 6.00 1.09
C ILE A 2 -2.92 6.14 -0.42
N SER A 3 -2.20 5.22 -1.07
CA SER A 3 -1.90 5.33 -2.50
C SER A 3 -1.83 3.96 -3.18
N PRO A 4 -2.29 3.82 -4.43
CA PRO A 4 -1.95 2.66 -5.24
C PRO A 4 -0.45 2.67 -5.60
N ASP A 5 0.02 1.56 -6.17
CA ASP A 5 1.36 1.43 -6.76
C ASP A 5 1.62 2.52 -7.83
N THR A 6 2.22 3.63 -7.40
CA THR A 6 2.49 4.84 -8.18
C THR A 6 3.71 5.56 -7.61
N SER A 7 4.21 6.59 -8.30
CA SER A 7 5.34 7.43 -7.84
C SER A 7 5.12 8.05 -6.45
N VAL A 8 3.88 8.25 -6.01
CA VAL A 8 3.54 8.79 -4.69
C VAL A 8 4.04 7.87 -3.57
N VAL A 9 4.11 6.55 -3.79
CA VAL A 9 4.69 5.61 -2.83
C VAL A 9 6.14 5.95 -2.51
N HIS A 10 6.94 6.26 -3.53
CA HIS A 10 8.35 6.59 -3.36
C HIS A 10 8.57 8.01 -2.84
N MET A 11 7.69 8.96 -3.19
CA MET A 11 7.69 10.28 -2.55
C MET A 11 7.38 10.16 -1.05
N ALA A 12 6.40 9.34 -0.65
CA ALA A 12 6.09 9.10 0.76
C ALA A 12 7.29 8.51 1.52
N ALA A 13 8.01 7.56 0.91
CA ALA A 13 9.23 6.98 1.45
C ALA A 13 10.34 8.03 1.62
N ALA A 14 10.58 8.88 0.61
CA ALA A 14 11.61 9.92 0.65
C ALA A 14 11.44 10.92 1.81
N TRP A 15 10.21 11.16 2.26
CA TRP A 15 9.89 12.02 3.40
C TRP A 15 9.47 11.26 4.67
N ASN A 16 9.67 9.94 4.72
CA ASN A 16 9.29 9.06 5.83
C ASN A 16 7.85 9.29 6.34
N LYS A 17 6.91 9.53 5.42
CA LYS A 17 5.50 9.76 5.77
C LYS A 17 4.81 8.43 6.09
N PRO A 18 3.87 8.37 7.05
CA PRO A 18 3.02 7.19 7.22
C PRO A 18 2.30 6.82 5.91
N LEU A 19 2.42 5.58 5.46
CA LEU A 19 1.91 5.13 4.16
C LEU A 19 1.19 3.78 4.26
N ILE A 20 0.04 3.69 3.60
CA ILE A 20 -0.58 2.43 3.20
C ILE A 20 -0.55 2.37 1.67
N ALA A 21 0.19 1.39 1.14
CA ALA A 21 0.38 1.24 -0.29
C ALA A 21 -0.36 0.00 -0.81
N VAL A 22 -1.24 0.18 -1.79
CA VAL A 22 -2.11 -0.88 -2.31
C VAL A 22 -1.57 -1.37 -3.66
N TYR A 23 -1.12 -2.62 -3.69
CA TYR A 23 -0.52 -3.26 -4.85
C TYR A 23 -1.42 -4.36 -5.39
N LYS A 24 -1.43 -4.52 -6.72
CA LYS A 24 -1.91 -5.75 -7.33
C LYS A 24 -0.88 -6.86 -7.12
N ASP A 25 -1.36 -8.10 -7.06
CA ASP A 25 -0.51 -9.27 -7.05
C ASP A 25 0.07 -9.55 -8.44
N VAL A 26 1.05 -8.72 -8.82
CA VAL A 26 1.85 -8.87 -10.04
C VAL A 26 3.21 -9.39 -9.61
N LEU A 27 3.54 -10.58 -10.13
CA LEU A 27 4.78 -11.28 -9.84
C LEU A 27 5.98 -10.35 -10.07
N LEU A 28 6.92 -10.34 -9.11
CA LEU A 28 8.11 -9.47 -9.05
C LEU A 28 7.84 -7.97 -8.83
N ASN A 29 6.86 -7.35 -9.51
CA ASN A 29 6.66 -5.90 -9.47
C ASN A 29 6.35 -5.38 -8.07
N ASN A 30 5.44 -6.06 -7.36
CA ASN A 30 5.04 -5.68 -6.02
C ASN A 30 6.16 -5.84 -4.97
N ARG A 31 7.19 -6.65 -5.25
CA ARG A 31 8.36 -6.79 -4.37
C ARG A 31 9.47 -5.79 -4.74
N LEU A 32 9.74 -5.64 -6.03
CA LEU A 32 10.82 -4.78 -6.53
C LEU A 32 10.54 -3.30 -6.23
N TRP A 33 9.28 -2.89 -6.37
CA TRP A 33 8.84 -1.50 -6.16
C TRP A 33 8.11 -1.31 -4.83
N ALA A 34 8.34 -2.20 -3.85
CA ALA A 34 7.79 -2.03 -2.51
C ALA A 34 8.34 -0.74 -1.86
N PRO A 35 7.56 -0.10 -0.96
CA PRO A 35 7.99 1.13 -0.28
C PRO A 35 9.28 0.97 0.53
N GLY A 36 9.50 -0.17 1.18
CA GLY A 36 10.79 -0.53 1.78
C GLY A 36 11.22 0.29 3.01
N TYR A 37 10.29 0.84 3.81
CA TYR A 37 10.59 1.58 5.04
C TYR A 37 9.56 1.31 6.15
N ASP A 38 9.95 1.55 7.41
CA ASP A 38 9.21 1.11 8.60
C ASP A 38 7.80 1.72 8.73
N ASN A 39 7.65 2.98 8.32
CA ASN A 39 6.37 3.71 8.37
C ASN A 39 5.42 3.37 7.20
N ALA A 40 5.74 2.35 6.39
CA ALA A 40 4.88 1.86 5.35
C ALA A 40 4.26 0.49 5.66
N ARG A 41 3.01 0.34 5.25
CA ARG A 41 2.29 -0.94 5.17
C ARG A 41 1.94 -1.22 3.71
N GLN A 42 2.30 -2.40 3.22
CA GLN A 42 1.96 -2.84 1.87
C GLN A 42 0.79 -3.83 1.92
N ILE A 43 -0.28 -3.51 1.20
CA ILE A 43 -1.45 -4.36 1.05
C ILE A 43 -1.44 -4.93 -0.36
N ILE A 44 -1.26 -6.24 -0.48
CA ILE A 44 -1.35 -6.95 -1.77
C ILE A 44 -2.78 -7.43 -1.97
N VAL A 45 -3.33 -7.18 -3.16
CA VAL A 45 -4.68 -7.55 -3.59
C VAL A 45 -4.57 -8.49 -4.78
N LYS A 46 -5.31 -9.62 -4.75
CA LYS A 46 -5.36 -10.57 -5.87
C LYS A 46 -5.76 -9.87 -7.17
N CYS A 47 -5.30 -10.42 -8.29
CA CYS A 47 -5.55 -9.86 -9.61
C CYS A 47 -7.06 -9.72 -9.88
N GLY A 48 -7.49 -8.53 -10.32
CA GLY A 48 -8.90 -8.15 -10.44
C GLY A 48 -9.08 -6.62 -10.47
N LYS A 49 -10.33 -6.14 -10.55
CA LYS A 49 -10.61 -4.71 -10.38
C LYS A 49 -10.63 -4.39 -8.89
N VAL A 50 -9.74 -3.50 -8.44
CA VAL A 50 -9.55 -3.16 -7.01
C VAL A 50 -10.88 -2.82 -6.31
N HIS A 51 -11.78 -2.11 -6.98
CA HIS A 51 -13.10 -1.73 -6.43
C HIS A 51 -14.06 -2.92 -6.16
N GLN A 52 -13.72 -4.14 -6.57
CA GLN A 52 -14.52 -5.35 -6.32
C GLN A 52 -14.11 -6.06 -5.02
N HIS A 53 -12.98 -5.70 -4.41
CA HIS A 53 -12.47 -6.33 -3.20
C HIS A 53 -13.05 -5.65 -1.96
N ARG A 54 -14.23 -6.14 -1.51
CA ARG A 54 -14.97 -5.53 -0.39
C ARG A 54 -14.17 -5.45 0.91
N GLU A 55 -13.38 -6.47 1.21
CA GLU A 55 -12.53 -6.52 2.42
C GLU A 55 -11.31 -5.59 2.36
N LEU A 56 -11.05 -4.93 1.23
CA LEU A 56 -9.91 -4.01 1.12
C LEU A 56 -10.03 -2.83 2.08
N VAL A 57 -11.25 -2.33 2.29
CA VAL A 57 -11.49 -1.21 3.21
C VAL A 57 -11.11 -1.62 4.63
N ASP A 58 -11.56 -2.78 5.10
CA ASP A 58 -11.24 -3.29 6.43
C ASP A 58 -9.74 -3.49 6.62
N ARG A 59 -9.06 -4.02 5.59
CA ARG A 59 -7.60 -4.17 5.59
C ARG A 59 -6.86 -2.83 5.63
N ILE A 60 -7.38 -1.79 4.98
CA ILE A 60 -6.81 -0.43 5.05
C ILE A 60 -6.98 0.13 6.46
N ILE A 61 -8.18 0.02 7.05
CA ILE A 61 -8.45 0.49 8.42
C ILE A 61 -7.54 -0.22 9.43
N ALA A 62 -7.39 -1.54 9.31
CA ALA A 62 -6.51 -2.32 10.18
C ALA A 62 -5.01 -2.01 10.00
N ALA A 63 -4.62 -1.39 8.88
CA ALA A 63 -3.24 -1.00 8.60
C ALA A 63 -2.93 0.45 9.02
N LEU A 64 -3.92 1.21 9.52
CA LEU A 64 -3.69 2.55 10.05
C LEU A 64 -2.85 2.48 11.33
N PRO A 65 -1.93 3.43 11.57
CA PRO A 65 -1.20 3.52 12.82
C PRO A 65 -2.16 3.84 13.99
N GLU A 66 -1.84 3.33 15.20
CA GLU A 66 -2.68 3.46 16.40
C GLU A 66 -2.84 4.91 16.91
N THR A 67 -1.96 5.82 16.47
CA THR A 67 -2.03 7.25 16.78
C THR A 67 -2.15 8.06 15.49
N LEU A 68 -3.23 8.83 15.37
CA LEU A 68 -3.43 9.88 14.36
C LEU A 68 -2.87 11.22 14.87
#